data_AF-A0A3Q0L4Y3-F1
#
_entry.id   AF-A0A3Q0L4Y3-F1
#
_cell.length_a   1.000
_cell.length_b   1.000
_cell.length_c   1.000
_cell.angle_alpha   90.00
_cell.angle_beta   90.00
_cell.angle_gamma   90.00
#
_symmetry.space_group_name_H-M   'P 1'
#
loop_
_entity.id
_entity.type
_entity.pdbx_description
1 polymer ?
#
loop_
_entity_poly.entity_id
_entity_poly.type
_entity_poly.pdbx_seq_one_letter_code
_entity_poly.pdbx_strand_id
1 'polypeptide(L)'
;MEVRRYGDQDQVAFLLSHHGANNMELVVPSPELELAFAHFYDDFAQNDRENADYYFEGKTDFSTYVQRLHDEAMGVNLREGYVPCSHFWLVDAQKTVLGAIRVRHNINNEFLAIEAGHIGYDIAPSHRGKGNGKVMLKLALPKAAELGIERALITADEDNLASRGVIEANGGEFESIVMGKVFPNALARYWVDCK
;
A
#
# COMPACT_ATOMS: atom_id res chain seq x y z
N MET A 1 17.95 -58.59 -25.43
CA MET A 1 17.30 -57.33 -25.83
C MET A 1 16.18 -57.10 -24.84
N GLU A 2 16.48 -56.36 -23.77
CA GLU A 2 15.57 -56.20 -22.64
C GLU A 2 15.10 -54.74 -22.60
N VAL A 3 13.79 -54.59 -22.55
CA VAL A 3 13.06 -53.33 -22.49
C VAL A 3 13.22 -52.75 -21.09
N ARG A 4 13.68 -51.49 -20.99
CA ARG A 4 13.44 -50.66 -19.81
C ARG A 4 13.05 -49.25 -20.24
N ARG A 5 11.73 -49.01 -20.23
CA ARG A 5 11.16 -47.67 -20.05
C ARG A 5 11.39 -47.28 -18.59
N TYR A 6 12.25 -46.31 -18.35
CA TYR A 6 12.22 -45.41 -17.20
C TYR A 6 11.91 -44.05 -17.84
N GLY A 7 10.81 -43.36 -17.56
CA GLY A 7 10.20 -43.12 -16.25
C GLY A 7 10.08 -41.60 -16.18
N ASP A 8 9.14 -41.05 -16.96
CA ASP A 8 8.86 -39.62 -17.14
C ASP A 8 8.08 -39.07 -15.92
N GLN A 9 8.57 -39.37 -14.71
CA GLN A 9 8.01 -38.89 -13.45
C GLN A 9 9.01 -38.06 -12.64
N ASP A 10 10.30 -38.16 -12.92
CA ASP A 10 11.33 -37.40 -12.19
C ASP A 10 11.59 -36.00 -12.79
N GLN A 11 11.20 -35.74 -14.04
CA GLN A 11 11.29 -34.39 -14.64
C GLN A 11 10.09 -33.50 -14.29
N VAL A 12 8.94 -34.08 -13.93
CA VAL A 12 7.76 -33.31 -13.50
C VAL A 12 7.90 -32.83 -12.05
N ALA A 13 8.68 -33.53 -11.22
CA ALA A 13 8.95 -33.14 -9.84
C ALA A 13 9.97 -31.99 -9.70
N PHE A 14 10.83 -31.76 -10.70
CA PHE A 14 11.83 -30.69 -10.67
C PHE A 14 11.26 -29.31 -11.08
N LEU A 15 10.06 -29.27 -11.67
CA LEU A 15 9.34 -28.03 -11.98
C LEU A 15 8.41 -27.56 -10.83
N LEU A 16 8.37 -28.27 -9.70
CA LEU A 16 7.54 -27.93 -8.54
C LEU A 16 8.32 -27.46 -7.30
N SER A 17 9.60 -27.12 -7.46
CA SER A 17 10.46 -26.70 -6.34
C SER A 17 10.93 -25.24 -6.39
N HIS A 18 10.33 -24.39 -7.23
CA HIS A 18 10.48 -22.94 -7.10
C HIS A 18 9.25 -22.41 -6.36
N HIS A 19 9.43 -22.26 -5.05
CA HIS A 19 8.63 -21.50 -4.10
C HIS A 19 7.39 -20.80 -4.69
N GLY A 20 6.21 -21.14 -4.17
CA GLY A 20 5.02 -20.32 -4.35
C GLY A 20 5.33 -18.87 -3.99
N ALA A 21 5.63 -18.08 -5.01
CA ALA A 21 5.65 -16.64 -4.88
C ALA A 21 4.21 -16.27 -4.56
N ASN A 22 3.96 -15.84 -3.33
CA ASN A 22 2.69 -15.23 -2.94
C ASN A 22 2.41 -14.13 -3.97
N ASN A 23 1.54 -14.41 -4.94
CA ASN A 23 1.21 -13.47 -6.00
C ASN A 23 0.38 -12.37 -5.35
N MET A 24 1.07 -11.30 -4.95
CA MET A 24 0.46 -10.11 -4.38
C MET A 24 0.23 -9.08 -5.47
N GLU A 25 -0.91 -8.41 -5.42
CA GLU A 25 -1.28 -7.39 -6.39
C GLU A 25 -1.94 -6.20 -5.70
N LEU A 26 -1.87 -5.03 -6.35
CA LEU A 26 -2.67 -3.87 -5.99
C LEU A 26 -3.98 -3.92 -6.76
N VAL A 27 -5.09 -3.90 -6.03
CA VAL A 27 -6.44 -3.80 -6.59
C VAL A 27 -7.08 -2.48 -6.19
N VAL A 28 -7.94 -1.96 -7.05
CA VAL A 28 -8.81 -0.83 -6.68
C VAL A 28 -9.87 -1.35 -5.70
N PRO A 29 -10.22 -0.60 -4.64
CA PRO A 29 -11.35 -0.91 -3.77
C PRO A 29 -12.60 -1.23 -4.59
N SER A 30 -13.31 -2.29 -4.23
CA SER A 30 -14.51 -2.70 -4.95
C SER A 30 -15.49 -3.43 -4.02
N PRO A 31 -16.80 -3.46 -4.37
CA PRO A 31 -17.82 -4.14 -3.55
C PRO A 31 -17.50 -5.61 -3.26
N GLU A 32 -16.81 -6.31 -4.17
CA GLU A 32 -16.48 -7.73 -4.04
C GLU A 32 -15.49 -8.02 -2.91
N LEU A 33 -14.80 -6.99 -2.39
CA LEU A 33 -13.79 -7.12 -1.35
C LEU A 33 -14.34 -6.82 0.06
N GLU A 34 -15.65 -6.63 0.24
CA GLU A 34 -16.26 -6.25 1.51
C GLU A 34 -15.84 -7.15 2.68
N LEU A 35 -15.94 -8.47 2.50
CA LEU A 35 -15.57 -9.42 3.56
C LEU A 35 -14.07 -9.37 3.86
N ALA A 36 -13.23 -9.23 2.84
CA ALA A 36 -11.79 -9.15 3.02
C ALA A 36 -11.38 -7.84 3.71
N PHE A 37 -12.03 -6.74 3.38
CA PHE A 37 -11.86 -5.45 4.05
C PHE A 37 -12.34 -5.50 5.50
N ALA A 38 -13.45 -6.19 5.80
CA ALA A 38 -13.93 -6.35 7.17
C ALA A 38 -12.88 -7.04 8.06
N HIS A 39 -12.23 -8.10 7.56
CA HIS A 39 -11.12 -8.74 8.29
C HIS A 39 -9.91 -7.83 8.45
N PHE A 40 -9.57 -7.05 7.42
CA PHE A 40 -8.52 -6.04 7.49
C PHE A 40 -8.81 -5.00 8.58
N TYR A 41 -10.04 -4.46 8.62
CA TYR A 41 -10.47 -3.54 9.66
C TYR A 41 -10.42 -4.19 11.05
N ASP A 42 -10.93 -5.41 11.19
CA ASP A 42 -10.97 -6.11 12.49
C ASP A 42 -9.55 -6.34 13.04
N ASP A 43 -8.57 -6.59 12.18
CA ASP A 43 -7.15 -6.69 12.55
C ASP A 43 -6.61 -5.38 13.12
N PHE A 44 -6.94 -4.24 12.50
CA PHE A 44 -6.64 -2.91 13.06
C PHE A 44 -7.36 -2.67 14.39
N ALA A 45 -8.67 -2.89 14.45
CA ALA A 45 -9.46 -2.63 15.65
C ALA A 45 -8.95 -3.42 16.87
N GLN A 46 -8.41 -4.63 16.65
CA GLN A 46 -7.86 -5.48 17.70
C GLN A 46 -6.42 -5.10 18.12
N ASN A 47 -5.57 -4.73 17.16
CA ASN A 47 -4.12 -4.64 17.39
C ASN A 47 -3.53 -3.22 17.26
N ASP A 48 -4.30 -2.27 16.70
CA ASP A 48 -3.88 -0.90 16.41
C ASP A 48 -5.11 0.02 16.33
N ARG A 49 -5.76 0.18 17.49
CA ARG A 49 -7.05 0.87 17.60
C ARG A 49 -6.98 2.34 17.16
N GLU A 50 -5.83 2.99 17.34
CA GLU A 50 -5.63 4.38 16.93
C GLU A 50 -5.74 4.52 15.40
N ASN A 51 -5.14 3.61 14.64
CA ASN A 51 -5.21 3.64 13.18
C ASN A 51 -6.50 3.01 12.61
N ALA A 52 -7.26 2.26 13.42
CA ALA A 52 -8.52 1.66 13.00
C ALA A 52 -9.58 2.71 12.58
N ASP A 53 -9.56 3.89 13.21
CA ASP A 53 -10.52 4.96 12.95
C ASP A 53 -10.49 5.45 11.49
N TYR A 54 -9.34 5.35 10.82
CA TYR A 54 -9.19 5.71 9.40
C TYR A 54 -10.05 4.83 8.47
N TYR A 55 -10.35 3.61 8.91
CA TYR A 55 -11.09 2.59 8.15
C TYR A 55 -12.52 2.38 8.67
N PHE A 56 -12.94 3.11 9.71
CA PHE A 56 -14.21 2.91 10.40
C PHE A 56 -15.43 3.05 9.49
N GLU A 57 -15.42 4.01 8.57
CA GLU A 57 -16.51 4.20 7.59
C GLU A 57 -16.72 2.94 6.74
N GLY A 58 -15.64 2.29 6.28
CA GLY A 58 -15.75 1.05 5.52
C GLY A 58 -16.31 -0.12 6.34
N LYS A 59 -16.23 -0.07 7.67
CA LYS A 59 -16.83 -1.08 8.55
C LYS A 59 -18.33 -0.85 8.77
N THR A 60 -18.77 0.40 8.76
CA THR A 60 -20.16 0.78 9.05
C THR A 60 -21.02 0.88 7.79
N ASP A 61 -20.46 1.39 6.70
CA ASP A 61 -21.10 1.49 5.39
C ASP A 61 -20.06 1.31 4.28
N PHE A 62 -19.78 0.04 3.96
CA PHE A 62 -18.76 -0.32 3.00
C PHE A 62 -19.04 0.21 1.58
N SER A 63 -20.29 0.19 1.14
CA SER A 63 -20.66 0.65 -0.20
C SER A 63 -20.42 2.15 -0.35
N THR A 64 -20.83 2.95 0.63
CA THR A 64 -20.60 4.41 0.62
C THR A 64 -19.10 4.71 0.71
N TYR A 65 -18.37 3.98 1.56
CA TYR A 65 -16.91 4.11 1.67
C TYR A 65 -16.22 3.87 0.33
N VAL A 66 -16.48 2.74 -0.34
CA VAL A 66 -15.89 2.41 -1.65
C VAL A 66 -16.24 3.47 -2.70
N GLN A 67 -17.51 3.91 -2.76
CA GLN A 67 -17.91 4.98 -3.68
C GLN A 67 -17.14 6.28 -3.43
N ARG A 68 -16.96 6.68 -2.16
CA ARG A 68 -16.17 7.86 -1.82
C ARG A 68 -14.72 7.74 -2.29
N LEU A 69 -14.09 6.57 -2.14
CA LEU A 69 -12.72 6.35 -2.63
C LEU A 69 -12.64 6.49 -4.16
N HIS A 70 -13.66 6.04 -4.90
CA HIS A 70 -13.74 6.25 -6.34
C HIS A 70 -13.93 7.73 -6.71
N ASP A 71 -14.83 8.44 -6.02
CA ASP A 71 -15.06 9.87 -6.22
C ASP A 71 -13.77 10.67 -5.97
N GLU A 72 -13.05 10.36 -4.89
CA GLU A 72 -11.75 10.98 -4.58
C GLU A 72 -10.70 10.73 -5.67
N ALA A 73 -10.66 9.53 -6.25
CA ALA A 73 -9.75 9.20 -7.35
C ALA A 73 -10.07 10.00 -8.62
N MET A 74 -11.33 10.40 -8.83
CA MET A 74 -11.77 11.23 -9.96
C MET A 74 -11.73 12.74 -9.65
N GLY A 75 -11.40 13.14 -8.43
CA GLY A 75 -11.47 14.52 -7.99
C GLY A 75 -12.90 15.06 -7.82
N VAL A 76 -13.86 14.17 -7.64
CA VAL A 76 -15.28 14.48 -7.46
C VAL A 76 -15.59 14.55 -5.96
N ASN A 77 -16.46 15.49 -5.56
CA ASN A 77 -16.91 15.65 -4.17
C ASN A 77 -15.76 15.79 -3.14
N LEU A 78 -14.61 16.32 -3.57
CA LEU A 78 -13.47 16.52 -2.68
C LEU A 78 -13.81 17.55 -1.59
N ARG A 79 -13.36 17.24 -0.37
CA ARG A 79 -13.35 18.23 0.73
C ARG A 79 -12.45 19.40 0.35
N GLU A 80 -12.75 20.57 0.88
CA GLU A 80 -11.91 21.76 0.67
C GLU A 80 -10.47 21.48 1.11
N GLY A 81 -9.50 21.84 0.24
CA GLY A 81 -8.08 21.61 0.46
C GLY A 81 -7.56 20.21 0.11
N TYR A 82 -8.45 19.25 -0.24
CA TYR A 82 -8.04 17.91 -0.66
C TYR A 82 -7.70 17.89 -2.15
N VAL A 83 -6.85 16.94 -2.52
CA VAL A 83 -6.46 16.68 -3.91
C VAL A 83 -7.00 15.32 -4.33
N PRO A 84 -7.15 15.05 -5.64
CA PRO A 84 -7.50 13.72 -6.10
C PRO A 84 -6.53 12.66 -5.58
N CYS A 85 -7.05 11.49 -5.19
CA CYS A 85 -6.28 10.43 -4.55
C CYS A 85 -6.73 9.06 -5.04
N SER A 86 -5.84 8.33 -5.70
CA SER A 86 -6.07 6.94 -6.06
C SER A 86 -5.82 6.04 -4.86
N HIS A 87 -6.75 5.12 -4.60
CA HIS A 87 -6.69 4.19 -3.48
C HIS A 87 -6.50 2.77 -4.01
N PHE A 88 -5.60 2.01 -3.40
CA PHE A 88 -5.37 0.61 -3.73
C PHE A 88 -5.23 -0.23 -2.47
N TRP A 89 -5.63 -1.49 -2.55
CA TRP A 89 -5.41 -2.49 -1.51
C TRP A 89 -4.45 -3.55 -2.01
N LEU A 90 -3.47 -3.91 -1.18
CA LEU A 90 -2.59 -5.04 -1.44
C LEU A 90 -3.35 -6.32 -1.08
N VAL A 91 -3.55 -7.21 -2.04
CA VAL A 91 -4.17 -8.52 -1.80
C VAL A 91 -3.22 -9.65 -2.14
N ASP A 92 -3.34 -10.77 -1.42
CA ASP A 92 -2.67 -12.02 -1.77
C ASP A 92 -3.49 -12.87 -2.75
N ALA A 93 -2.96 -14.04 -3.09
CA ALA A 93 -3.61 -15.02 -3.97
C ALA A 93 -4.96 -15.55 -3.42
N GLN A 94 -5.22 -15.40 -2.13
CA GLN A 94 -6.48 -15.77 -1.48
C GLN A 94 -7.45 -14.58 -1.35
N LYS A 95 -7.10 -13.42 -1.94
CA LYS A 95 -7.84 -12.16 -1.83
C LYS A 95 -7.95 -11.62 -0.40
N THR A 96 -7.00 -11.98 0.47
CA THR A 96 -6.85 -11.33 1.77
C THR A 96 -6.30 -9.93 1.58
N VAL A 97 -6.94 -8.90 2.16
CA VAL A 97 -6.40 -7.54 2.17
C VAL A 97 -5.30 -7.43 3.22
N LEU A 98 -4.08 -7.18 2.78
CA LEU A 98 -2.87 -7.13 3.61
C LEU A 98 -2.48 -5.69 3.99
N GLY A 99 -2.93 -4.71 3.22
CA GLY A 99 -2.52 -3.32 3.32
C GLY A 99 -3.33 -2.41 2.41
N ALA A 100 -3.30 -1.13 2.72
CA ALA A 100 -3.89 -0.08 1.91
C ALA A 100 -2.82 0.97 1.57
N ILE A 101 -2.85 1.47 0.34
CA ILE A 101 -1.92 2.50 -0.15
C ILE A 101 -2.69 3.56 -0.92
N ARG A 102 -2.29 4.81 -0.71
CA ARG A 102 -2.95 6.01 -1.22
C ARG A 102 -1.94 6.79 -2.04
N VAL A 103 -2.28 7.11 -3.28
CA VAL A 103 -1.46 7.89 -4.21
C VAL A 103 -2.18 9.19 -4.53
N ARG A 104 -1.74 10.28 -3.91
CA ARG A 104 -2.23 11.64 -4.15
C ARG A 104 -1.68 12.13 -5.49
N HIS A 105 -2.54 12.68 -6.33
CA HIS A 105 -2.19 13.03 -7.72
C HIS A 105 -1.28 14.26 -7.82
N ASN A 106 -1.20 15.06 -6.76
CA ASN A 106 -0.24 16.15 -6.62
C ASN A 106 -0.06 16.49 -5.14
N ILE A 107 0.94 17.31 -4.84
CA ILE A 107 1.24 17.81 -3.49
C ILE A 107 1.23 19.35 -3.44
N ASN A 108 0.36 20.00 -4.21
CA ASN A 108 0.42 21.44 -4.44
C ASN A 108 -0.01 22.31 -3.24
N ASN A 109 -0.45 21.70 -2.14
CA ASN A 109 -0.76 22.42 -0.90
C ASN A 109 0.35 22.23 0.14
N GLU A 110 0.44 23.16 1.11
CA GLU A 110 1.53 23.21 2.10
C GLU A 110 1.63 21.90 2.90
N PHE A 111 0.51 21.36 3.36
CA PHE A 111 0.48 20.13 4.16
C PHE A 111 1.03 18.93 3.39
N LEU A 112 0.62 18.74 2.14
CA LEU A 112 1.10 17.63 1.31
C LEU A 112 2.57 17.83 0.91
N ALA A 113 2.96 19.07 0.59
CA ALA A 113 4.32 19.39 0.20
C ALA A 113 5.33 19.23 1.35
N ILE A 114 4.90 19.37 2.60
CA ILE A 114 5.75 19.36 3.79
C ILE A 114 5.64 18.05 4.59
N GLU A 115 4.42 17.57 4.85
CA GLU A 115 4.16 16.58 5.90
C GLU A 115 3.66 15.24 5.37
N ALA A 116 2.78 15.22 4.36
CA ALA A 116 2.12 13.96 3.95
C ALA A 116 2.63 13.34 2.65
N GLY A 117 3.20 14.13 1.74
CA GLY A 117 3.73 13.65 0.46
C GLY A 117 2.68 13.11 -0.52
N HIS A 118 3.17 12.41 -1.54
CA HIS A 118 2.38 11.80 -2.61
C HIS A 118 1.80 10.45 -2.17
N ILE A 119 2.57 9.66 -1.40
CA ILE A 119 2.20 8.29 -1.07
C ILE A 119 2.13 8.12 0.44
N GLY A 120 1.01 7.58 0.92
CA GLY A 120 0.88 7.10 2.30
C GLY A 120 0.32 5.69 2.29
N TYR A 121 0.74 4.86 3.26
CA TYR A 121 0.32 3.46 3.30
C TYR A 121 0.23 2.90 4.71
N ASP A 122 -0.56 1.83 4.85
CA ASP A 122 -0.67 1.05 6.08
C ASP A 122 -0.67 -0.45 5.76
N ILE A 123 -0.04 -1.23 6.63
CA ILE A 123 -0.11 -2.70 6.60
C ILE A 123 -0.92 -3.16 7.81
N ALA A 124 -1.85 -4.09 7.58
CA ALA A 124 -2.61 -4.74 8.65
C ALA A 124 -1.66 -5.24 9.74
N PRO A 125 -1.87 -4.89 11.03
CA PRO A 125 -0.98 -5.24 12.14
C PRO A 125 -0.40 -6.66 12.11
N SER A 126 -1.23 -7.68 11.92
CA SER A 126 -0.79 -9.09 11.87
C SER A 126 0.05 -9.45 10.64
N HIS A 127 0.10 -8.56 9.65
CA HIS A 127 0.87 -8.70 8.41
C HIS A 127 2.12 -7.81 8.35
N ARG A 128 2.43 -7.06 9.43
CA ARG A 128 3.66 -6.26 9.55
C ARG A 128 4.90 -7.15 9.71
N GLY A 129 6.07 -6.62 9.36
CA GLY A 129 7.36 -7.35 9.47
C GLY A 129 7.57 -8.48 8.45
N LYS A 130 6.60 -8.73 7.55
CA LYS A 130 6.65 -9.82 6.56
C LYS A 130 7.11 -9.39 5.17
N GLY A 131 7.55 -8.13 5.02
CA GLY A 131 7.96 -7.56 3.72
C GLY A 131 6.82 -6.99 2.86
N ASN A 132 5.56 -7.11 3.30
CA ASN A 132 4.39 -6.64 2.55
C ASN A 132 4.46 -5.16 2.19
N GLY A 133 4.91 -4.29 3.11
CA GLY A 133 5.09 -2.86 2.82
C GLY A 133 6.07 -2.59 1.68
N LYS A 134 7.16 -3.37 1.58
CA LYS A 134 8.13 -3.24 0.49
C LYS A 134 7.50 -3.59 -0.84
N VAL A 135 6.76 -4.70 -0.91
CA VAL A 135 6.05 -5.13 -2.12
C VAL A 135 4.98 -4.13 -2.51
N MET A 136 4.18 -3.66 -1.55
CA MET A 136 3.10 -2.71 -1.79
C MET A 136 3.60 -1.39 -2.36
N LEU A 137 4.66 -0.81 -1.77
CA LEU A 137 5.25 0.42 -2.28
C LEU A 137 5.86 0.20 -3.67
N LYS A 138 6.57 -0.91 -3.90
CA LYS A 138 7.12 -1.26 -5.22
C LYS A 138 6.04 -1.29 -6.31
N LEU A 139 4.87 -1.86 -6.00
CA LEU A 139 3.75 -1.94 -6.94
C LEU A 139 3.04 -0.58 -7.15
N ALA A 140 3.08 0.31 -6.16
CA ALA A 140 2.43 1.62 -6.24
C ALA A 140 3.24 2.67 -7.02
N LEU A 141 4.58 2.55 -7.08
CA LEU A 141 5.43 3.50 -7.80
C LEU A 141 5.09 3.60 -9.31
N PRO A 142 4.89 2.50 -10.06
CA PRO A 142 4.37 2.58 -11.43
C PRO A 142 2.99 3.25 -11.53
N LYS A 143 2.13 3.09 -10.51
CA LYS A 143 0.81 3.76 -10.47
C LYS A 143 0.93 5.27 -10.28
N ALA A 144 1.92 5.74 -9.52
CA ALA A 144 2.25 7.16 -9.46
C ALA A 144 2.81 7.67 -10.80
N ALA A 145 3.66 6.88 -11.47
CA ALA A 145 4.19 7.24 -12.79
C ALA A 145 3.09 7.39 -13.85
N GLU A 146 2.07 6.51 -13.84
CA GLU A 146 0.88 6.60 -14.70
C GLU A 146 0.13 7.94 -14.53
N LEU A 147 0.26 8.61 -13.38
CA LEU A 147 -0.34 9.92 -13.09
C LEU A 147 0.57 11.10 -13.49
N GLY A 148 1.74 10.84 -14.08
CA GLY A 148 2.73 11.87 -14.43
C GLY A 148 3.61 12.31 -13.27
N ILE A 149 3.62 11.57 -12.16
CA ILE A 149 4.52 11.83 -11.03
C ILE A 149 5.85 11.14 -11.33
N GLU A 150 6.90 11.91 -11.62
CA GLU A 150 8.24 11.36 -11.90
C GLU A 150 8.95 10.90 -10.62
N ARG A 151 8.81 11.69 -9.54
CA ARG A 151 9.33 11.37 -8.21
C ARG A 151 8.27 11.62 -7.15
N ALA A 152 8.05 10.62 -6.28
CA ALA A 152 7.11 10.71 -5.19
C ALA A 152 7.84 11.10 -3.89
N LEU A 153 7.41 12.19 -3.27
CA LEU A 153 7.68 12.48 -1.86
C LEU A 153 6.93 11.48 -0.98
N ILE A 154 7.63 10.84 -0.07
CA ILE A 154 7.07 9.96 0.97
C ILE A 154 7.64 10.39 2.31
N THR A 155 6.79 10.46 3.32
CA THR A 155 7.16 10.82 4.68
C THR A 155 6.88 9.67 5.64
N ALA A 156 7.66 9.60 6.70
CA ALA A 156 7.43 8.72 7.83
C ALA A 156 7.88 9.45 9.10
N ASP A 157 7.27 9.13 10.25
CA ASP A 157 7.80 9.57 11.54
C ASP A 157 9.29 9.19 11.65
N GLU A 158 10.09 10.10 12.20
CA GLU A 158 11.55 9.96 12.27
C GLU A 158 11.96 8.65 12.96
N ASP A 159 11.24 8.25 14.01
CA ASP A 159 11.47 7.03 14.78
C ASP A 159 10.79 5.78 14.18
N ASN A 160 9.98 5.94 13.12
CA ASN A 160 9.37 4.82 12.40
C ASN A 160 10.37 4.18 11.42
N LEU A 161 11.37 3.51 11.99
CA LEU A 161 12.43 2.81 11.25
C LEU A 161 11.88 1.74 10.30
N ALA A 162 10.73 1.14 10.63
CA ALA A 162 10.08 0.15 9.78
C ALA A 162 9.61 0.78 8.45
N SER A 163 8.91 1.92 8.51
CA SER A 163 8.45 2.63 7.32
C SER A 163 9.63 3.20 6.52
N ARG A 164 10.61 3.80 7.21
CA ARG A 164 11.84 4.29 6.57
C ARG A 164 12.57 3.18 5.80
N GLY A 165 12.73 2.01 6.42
CA GLY A 165 13.34 0.85 5.75
C GLY A 165 12.50 0.28 4.59
N VAL A 166 11.19 0.52 4.54
CA VAL A 166 10.36 0.21 3.37
C VAL A 166 10.64 1.19 2.23
N ILE A 167 10.72 2.49 2.54
CA ILE A 167 10.98 3.57 1.58
C ILE A 167 12.38 3.41 0.97
N GLU A 168 13.41 3.27 1.81
CA GLU A 168 14.81 3.10 1.40
C GLU A 168 15.00 1.84 0.55
N ALA A 169 14.34 0.72 0.90
CA ALA A 169 14.40 -0.52 0.13
C ALA A 169 13.76 -0.40 -1.27
N ASN A 170 12.95 0.63 -1.51
CA ASN A 170 12.36 0.96 -2.80
C ASN A 170 13.08 2.12 -3.50
N GLY A 171 14.31 2.45 -3.07
CA GLY A 171 15.12 3.49 -3.69
C GLY A 171 14.82 4.90 -3.20
N GLY A 172 14.17 5.04 -2.04
CA GLY A 172 13.95 6.35 -1.43
C GLY A 172 15.25 7.00 -1.00
N GLU A 173 15.47 8.21 -1.51
CA GLU A 173 16.58 9.08 -1.16
C GLU A 173 16.15 10.00 -0.03
N PHE A 174 16.83 9.89 1.11
CA PHE A 174 16.59 10.76 2.25
C PHE A 174 16.86 12.22 1.87
N GLU A 175 15.90 13.10 2.14
CA GLU A 175 16.00 14.53 1.91
C GLU A 175 16.34 15.28 3.21
N SER A 176 15.47 15.15 4.22
CA SER A 176 15.57 15.91 5.48
C SER A 176 14.66 15.36 6.57
N ILE A 177 14.89 15.79 7.81
CA ILE A 177 13.91 15.73 8.90
C ILE A 177 13.22 17.10 9.00
N VAL A 178 11.89 17.12 9.09
CA VAL A 178 11.11 18.35 9.28
C VAL A 178 10.14 18.22 10.45
N MET A 179 9.79 19.35 11.05
CA MET A 179 8.67 19.44 11.99
C MET A 179 7.52 20.15 11.28
N GLY A 180 6.39 19.46 11.19
CA GLY A 180 5.17 19.95 10.57
C GLY A 180 4.34 20.88 11.46
N LYS A 181 3.24 21.41 10.92
CA LYS A 181 2.22 22.11 11.70
C LYS A 181 1.08 21.18 12.13
N VAL A 182 0.90 20.05 11.44
CA VAL A 182 -0.25 19.16 11.61
C VAL A 182 0.13 17.90 12.38
N PHE A 183 1.17 17.18 11.95
CA PHE A 183 1.63 15.99 12.66
C PHE A 183 2.50 16.38 13.88
N PRO A 184 2.34 15.68 15.02
CA PRO A 184 3.00 16.06 16.26
C PRO A 184 4.48 15.65 16.30
N ASN A 185 4.89 14.72 15.44
CA ASN A 185 6.21 14.12 15.41
C ASN A 185 7.08 14.70 14.30
N ALA A 186 8.39 14.61 14.48
CA ALA A 186 9.34 14.91 13.41
C ALA A 186 9.20 13.88 12.28
N LEU A 187 9.27 14.35 11.03
CA LEU A 187 9.03 13.54 9.84
C LEU A 187 10.31 13.43 9.02
N ALA A 188 10.73 12.21 8.73
CA ALA A 188 11.74 11.91 7.73
C ALA A 188 11.13 11.93 6.33
N ARG A 189 11.72 12.73 5.45
CA ARG A 189 11.28 12.93 4.06
C ARG A 189 12.18 12.21 3.08
N TYR A 190 11.58 11.56 2.09
CA TYR A 190 12.29 10.84 1.05
C TYR A 190 11.69 11.13 -0.32
N TRP A 191 12.55 11.22 -1.33
CA TRP A 191 12.13 11.20 -2.74
C TRP A 191 12.39 9.84 -3.35
N VAL A 192 11.38 9.26 -4.00
CA VAL A 192 11.46 7.96 -4.67
C VAL A 192 11.14 8.13 -6.15
N ASP A 193 11.98 7.60 -7.04
CA ASP A 193 11.67 7.58 -8.47
C ASP A 193 10.47 6.66 -8.76
N CYS A 194 9.51 7.17 -9.52
CA CYS A 194 8.36 6.41 -9.98
C CYS A 194 8.68 5.87 -11.39
N LYS A 195 9.09 4.59 -11.45
CA LYS A 195 9.45 3.88 -12.69
C LYS A 195 8.65 2.60 -12.81
#